data_AF-A0A2H5PNF9-F1
#
_entry.id   AF-A0A2H5PNF9-F1
#
_cell.length_a   1.000
_cell.length_b   1.000
_cell.length_c   1.000
_cell.angle_alpha   90.00
_cell.angle_beta   90.00
_cell.angle_gamma   90.00
#
_symmetry.space_group_name_H-M   'P 1'
#
loop_
_entity.id
_entity.type
_entity.pdbx_description
1 polymer ?
#
loop_
_entity_poly.entity_id
_entity_poly.type
_entity_poly.pdbx_seq_one_letter_code
_entity_poly.pdbx_strand_id
1 'polypeptide(L)'
;MASPIFHNFKTQASFYFKEKIRTARLAITDVTLAELLTEEATNGNPWPPDTRTMNIISRAAFEVDDYWRIVEILHQRLLKFDKKNWRASYNALILLEHLLTHGPKRIAEEFQSDHEDVIKQMGNFQYIDEKGFNWGSSVTKLSQRILELLQSEQLLTEERARARKLTREIKGFGSFSKRSSSDDYDSFRDSFMRRYGRSSSYYNYYQNQRNKFLDLKESLLIDKSNEKEENSIKKALPEKPRKNWITEKHLFFDNDELGTKTSLLSDTD
;
A
#
# COMPACT_ATOMS: atom_id res chain seq x y z
N MET A 1 38.47 -7.91 -19.61
CA MET A 1 37.73 -8.42 -18.43
C MET A 1 37.59 -7.30 -17.41
N ALA A 2 36.39 -6.84 -17.08
CA ALA A 2 36.22 -5.87 -16.00
C ALA A 2 36.40 -6.56 -14.64
N SER A 3 37.09 -5.93 -13.70
CA SER A 3 37.34 -6.50 -12.38
C SER A 3 36.03 -6.61 -11.57
N PRO A 4 35.77 -7.73 -10.84
CA PRO A 4 34.52 -7.92 -10.09
C PRO A 4 34.20 -6.80 -9.10
N ILE A 5 35.24 -6.21 -8.50
CA ILE A 5 35.16 -5.06 -7.58
C ILE A 5 34.48 -3.86 -8.26
N PHE A 6 34.82 -3.57 -9.52
CA PHE A 6 34.29 -2.42 -10.25
C PHE A 6 32.82 -2.62 -10.66
N HIS A 7 32.41 -3.87 -10.93
CA HIS A 7 31.00 -4.21 -11.17
C HIS A 7 30.14 -3.98 -9.91
N ASN A 8 30.64 -4.44 -8.75
CA ASN A 8 29.95 -4.25 -7.47
C ASN A 8 29.85 -2.76 -7.10
N PHE A 9 30.94 -2.00 -7.27
CA PHE A 9 30.94 -0.55 -7.06
C PHE A 9 29.92 0.18 -7.96
N LYS A 10 29.89 -0.12 -9.27
CA LYS A 10 28.90 0.44 -10.20
C LYS A 10 27.47 0.13 -9.76
N THR A 11 27.21 -1.10 -9.33
CA THR A 11 25.89 -1.55 -8.88
C THR A 11 25.46 -0.76 -7.64
N GLN A 12 26.34 -0.69 -6.62
CA GLN A 12 26.09 0.01 -5.37
C GLN A 12 25.91 1.53 -5.56
N ALA A 13 26.75 2.17 -6.38
CA ALA A 13 26.61 3.57 -6.74
C ALA A 13 25.29 3.83 -7.50
N SER A 14 24.93 2.98 -8.46
CA SER A 14 23.68 3.13 -9.22
C SER A 14 22.43 3.00 -8.32
N PHE A 15 22.47 2.14 -7.30
CA PHE A 15 21.41 2.02 -6.31
C PHE A 15 21.31 3.29 -5.45
N TYR A 16 22.43 3.77 -4.93
CA TYR A 16 22.48 5.00 -4.13
C TYR A 16 21.93 6.21 -4.90
N PHE A 17 22.35 6.41 -6.15
CA PHE A 17 21.82 7.50 -6.98
C PHE A 17 20.33 7.35 -7.26
N LYS A 18 19.83 6.15 -7.58
CA LYS A 18 18.38 5.89 -7.73
C LYS A 18 17.61 6.20 -6.45
N GLU A 19 18.13 5.83 -5.28
CA GLU A 19 17.53 6.10 -3.98
C GLU A 19 17.48 7.61 -3.68
N LYS A 20 18.55 8.36 -3.98
CA LYS A 20 18.57 9.82 -3.81
C LYS A 20 17.65 10.55 -4.78
N ILE A 21 17.60 10.15 -6.06
CA ILE A 21 16.66 10.69 -7.05
C ILE A 21 15.21 10.43 -6.61
N ARG A 22 14.91 9.21 -6.16
CA ARG A 22 13.59 8.83 -5.62
C ARG A 22 13.22 9.65 -4.38
N THR A 23 14.17 9.87 -3.47
CA THR A 23 13.96 10.68 -2.27
C THR A 23 13.73 12.15 -2.63
N ALA A 24 14.47 12.69 -3.60
CA ALA A 24 14.29 14.04 -4.11
C ALA A 24 12.90 14.22 -4.76
N ARG A 25 12.47 13.33 -5.68
CA ARG A 25 11.13 13.39 -6.29
C ARG A 25 10.04 13.47 -5.20
N LEU A 26 10.06 12.57 -4.21
CA LEU A 26 9.08 12.57 -3.11
C LEU A 26 9.13 13.80 -2.18
N ALA A 27 10.16 14.63 -2.26
CA ALA A 27 10.31 15.83 -1.45
C ALA A 27 10.00 17.13 -2.23
N ILE A 28 10.08 17.10 -3.57
CA ILE A 28 9.95 18.29 -4.43
C ILE A 28 8.75 18.25 -5.39
N THR A 29 8.13 17.07 -5.57
CA THR A 29 6.93 16.87 -6.40
C THR A 29 5.80 16.27 -5.56
N ASP A 30 4.56 16.39 -6.04
CA ASP A 30 3.32 15.83 -5.47
C ASP A 30 3.14 14.33 -5.73
N VAL A 31 4.09 13.72 -6.44
CA VAL A 31 4.19 12.28 -6.72
C VAL A 31 4.19 11.45 -5.43
N THR A 32 3.37 10.41 -5.36
CA THR A 32 3.26 9.56 -4.15
C THR A 32 4.29 8.43 -4.10
N LEU A 33 4.41 7.78 -2.93
CA LEU A 33 5.28 6.60 -2.79
C LEU A 33 4.79 5.42 -3.64
N ALA A 34 3.47 5.25 -3.75
CA ALA A 34 2.86 4.17 -4.53
C ALA A 34 3.03 4.39 -6.03
N GLU A 35 2.91 5.63 -6.49
CA GLU A 35 3.16 6.06 -7.87
C GLU A 35 4.59 5.70 -8.30
N LEU A 36 5.62 6.15 -7.57
CA LEU A 36 7.03 5.80 -7.89
C LEU A 36 7.32 4.29 -7.82
N LEU A 37 6.68 3.57 -6.90
CA LEU A 37 6.85 2.11 -6.83
C LEU A 37 6.21 1.42 -8.04
N THR A 38 5.08 1.93 -8.53
CA THR A 38 4.37 1.41 -9.71
C THR A 38 5.12 1.75 -11.00
N GLU A 39 5.68 2.98 -11.11
CA GLU A 39 6.64 3.32 -12.18
C GLU A 39 7.82 2.35 -12.19
N GLU A 40 8.50 2.16 -11.04
CA GLU A 40 9.71 1.34 -10.92
C GLU A 40 9.43 -0.15 -11.22
N ALA A 41 8.30 -0.67 -10.72
CA ALA A 41 7.85 -2.03 -10.96
C ALA A 41 7.58 -2.30 -12.45
N THR A 42 6.93 -1.35 -13.14
CA THR A 42 6.49 -1.50 -14.53
C THR A 42 7.51 -1.03 -15.57
N ASN A 43 8.69 -0.54 -15.17
CA ASN A 43 9.71 0.04 -16.06
C ASN A 43 10.43 -0.96 -17.01
N GLY A 44 9.86 -2.14 -17.27
CA GLY A 44 10.44 -3.14 -18.18
C GLY A 44 11.80 -3.71 -17.76
N ASN A 45 12.16 -3.57 -16.47
CA ASN A 45 13.36 -4.19 -15.90
C ASN A 45 13.40 -5.70 -16.23
N PRO A 46 14.59 -6.30 -16.47
CA PRO A 46 14.70 -7.72 -16.81
C PRO A 46 14.34 -8.67 -15.64
N TRP A 47 14.04 -8.12 -14.47
CA TRP A 47 13.61 -8.81 -13.27
C TRP A 47 12.13 -8.51 -13.00
N PRO A 48 11.32 -9.49 -12.57
CA PRO A 48 9.98 -9.23 -12.05
C PRO A 48 9.99 -8.22 -10.89
N PRO A 49 8.88 -7.49 -10.68
CA PRO A 49 8.73 -6.66 -9.48
C PRO A 49 8.80 -7.50 -8.20
N ASP A 50 9.46 -6.97 -7.18
CA ASP A 50 9.64 -7.66 -5.90
C ASP A 50 8.33 -7.75 -5.09
N THR A 51 8.08 -8.88 -4.43
CA THR A 51 6.82 -9.13 -3.70
C THR A 51 6.58 -8.11 -2.59
N ARG A 52 7.61 -7.61 -1.88
CA ARG A 52 7.40 -6.56 -0.87
C ARG A 52 7.01 -5.24 -1.52
N THR A 53 7.61 -4.91 -2.65
CA THR A 53 7.20 -3.74 -3.46
C THR A 53 5.74 -3.86 -3.89
N MET A 54 5.32 -5.02 -4.41
CA MET A 54 3.92 -5.26 -4.80
C MET A 54 2.95 -5.21 -3.61
N ASN A 55 3.34 -5.73 -2.45
CA ASN A 55 2.56 -5.66 -1.21
C ASN A 55 2.31 -4.21 -0.74
N ILE A 56 3.33 -3.34 -0.85
CA ILE A 56 3.20 -1.91 -0.52
C ILE A 56 2.22 -1.24 -1.49
N ILE A 57 2.36 -1.47 -2.80
CA ILE A 57 1.44 -0.94 -3.83
C ILE A 57 0.01 -1.44 -3.58
N SER A 58 -0.19 -2.73 -3.32
CA SER A 58 -1.54 -3.30 -3.10
C SER A 58 -2.21 -2.81 -1.81
N ARG A 59 -1.44 -2.40 -0.80
CA ARG A 59 -1.98 -1.75 0.41
C ARG A 59 -2.33 -0.28 0.13
N ALA A 60 -1.48 0.45 -0.58
CA ALA A 60 -1.74 1.83 -0.97
C ALA A 60 -2.97 1.96 -1.90
N ALA A 61 -3.22 0.99 -2.78
CA ALA A 61 -4.36 0.99 -3.70
C ALA A 61 -5.76 1.05 -3.04
N PHE A 62 -5.87 0.84 -1.72
CA PHE A 62 -7.13 1.06 -1.00
C PHE A 62 -7.44 2.55 -0.80
N GLU A 63 -6.43 3.42 -0.72
CA GLU A 63 -6.59 4.87 -0.70
C GLU A 63 -7.03 5.38 -2.08
N VAL A 64 -7.89 6.41 -2.12
CA VAL A 64 -8.48 6.89 -3.39
C VAL A 64 -7.43 7.57 -4.28
N ASP A 65 -6.57 8.42 -3.70
CA ASP A 65 -5.58 9.20 -4.43
C ASP A 65 -4.42 8.36 -4.98
N ASP A 66 -4.01 7.32 -4.24
CA ASP A 66 -3.00 6.35 -4.69
C ASP A 66 -3.59 5.37 -5.70
N TYR A 67 -4.86 4.96 -5.54
CA TYR A 67 -5.54 4.09 -6.50
C TYR A 67 -5.50 4.64 -7.92
N TRP A 68 -5.95 5.89 -8.12
CA TRP A 68 -6.01 6.48 -9.46
C TRP A 68 -4.61 6.60 -10.09
N ARG A 69 -3.58 6.96 -9.31
CA ARG A 69 -2.18 7.00 -9.76
C ARG A 69 -1.65 5.62 -10.18
N ILE A 70 -1.94 4.58 -9.40
CA ILE A 70 -1.54 3.20 -9.72
C ILE A 70 -2.24 2.71 -11.00
N VAL A 71 -3.56 2.96 -11.09
CA VAL A 71 -4.39 2.59 -12.24
C VAL A 71 -3.92 3.32 -13.50
N GLU A 72 -3.69 4.63 -13.44
CA GLU A 72 -3.19 5.42 -14.58
C GLU A 72 -1.87 4.86 -15.13
N ILE A 73 -0.89 4.57 -14.26
CA ILE A 73 0.38 3.97 -14.71
C ILE A 73 0.14 2.62 -15.38
N LEU A 74 -0.72 1.76 -14.82
CA LEU A 74 -1.07 0.47 -15.42
C LEU A 74 -1.78 0.63 -16.76
N HIS A 75 -2.71 1.59 -16.88
CA HIS A 75 -3.39 1.92 -18.14
C HIS A 75 -2.38 2.36 -19.20
N GLN A 76 -1.44 3.25 -18.88
CA GLN A 76 -0.38 3.65 -19.82
C GLN A 76 0.52 2.48 -20.27
N ARG A 77 0.73 1.47 -19.40
CA ARG A 77 1.53 0.26 -19.72
C ARG A 77 0.76 -0.81 -20.50
N LEU A 78 -0.58 -0.78 -20.44
CA LEU A 78 -1.50 -1.73 -21.06
C LEU A 78 -2.40 -1.08 -22.14
N LEU A 79 -2.16 0.18 -22.51
CA LEU A 79 -2.87 0.90 -23.58
C LEU A 79 -2.57 0.29 -24.96
N LYS A 80 -1.34 -0.18 -25.17
CA LYS A 80 -0.90 -0.80 -26.42
C LYS A 80 0.26 -1.77 -26.17
N PHE A 81 0.13 -3.01 -26.63
CA PHE A 81 1.20 -3.98 -26.51
C PHE A 81 2.29 -3.76 -27.57
N ASP A 82 3.44 -3.24 -27.15
CA ASP A 82 4.66 -3.22 -27.98
C ASP A 82 5.47 -4.51 -27.77
N LYS A 83 5.52 -5.35 -28.82
CA LYS A 83 6.29 -6.59 -28.86
C LYS A 83 7.79 -6.38 -28.66
N LYS A 84 8.35 -5.20 -28.99
CA LYS A 84 9.77 -4.88 -28.75
C LYS A 84 10.04 -4.63 -27.26
N ASN A 85 9.15 -3.89 -26.61
CA ASN A 85 9.23 -3.50 -25.20
C ASN A 85 8.35 -4.36 -24.28
N TRP A 86 8.12 -5.62 -24.66
CA TRP A 86 7.17 -6.54 -24.02
C TRP A 86 7.34 -6.69 -22.50
N ARG A 87 8.56 -6.50 -21.98
CA ARG A 87 8.87 -6.57 -20.54
C ARG A 87 8.12 -5.55 -19.71
N ALA A 88 7.83 -4.36 -20.25
CA ALA A 88 7.10 -3.32 -19.52
C ALA A 88 5.64 -3.75 -19.28
N SER A 89 4.94 -4.18 -20.34
CA SER A 89 3.58 -4.71 -20.23
C SER A 89 3.54 -6.03 -19.44
N TYR A 90 4.54 -6.91 -19.56
CA TYR A 90 4.62 -8.14 -18.75
C TYR A 90 4.77 -7.85 -17.25
N ASN A 91 5.63 -6.91 -16.85
CA ASN A 91 5.75 -6.50 -15.46
C ASN A 91 4.48 -5.80 -14.95
N ALA A 92 3.76 -5.07 -15.82
CA ALA A 92 2.44 -4.52 -15.51
C ALA A 92 1.39 -5.62 -15.29
N LEU A 93 1.38 -6.68 -16.09
CA LEU A 93 0.51 -7.85 -15.86
C LEU A 93 0.83 -8.55 -14.52
N ILE A 94 2.10 -8.70 -14.15
CA ILE A 94 2.47 -9.28 -12.84
C ILE A 94 1.90 -8.45 -11.70
N LEU A 95 2.03 -7.12 -11.80
CA LEU A 95 1.49 -6.21 -10.78
C LEU A 95 -0.05 -6.22 -10.76
N LEU A 96 -0.71 -6.31 -11.93
CA LEU A 96 -2.15 -6.43 -12.06
C LEU A 96 -2.67 -7.74 -11.44
N GLU A 97 -2.04 -8.89 -11.68
CA GLU A 97 -2.39 -10.17 -11.03
C GLU A 97 -2.32 -10.05 -9.50
N HIS A 98 -1.24 -9.43 -8.98
CA HIS A 98 -1.07 -9.21 -7.55
C HIS A 98 -2.14 -8.26 -6.98
N LEU A 99 -2.51 -7.22 -7.72
CA LEU A 99 -3.56 -6.27 -7.34
C LEU A 99 -4.97 -6.89 -7.38
N LEU A 100 -5.28 -7.70 -8.38
CA LEU A 100 -6.55 -8.46 -8.46
C LEU A 100 -6.70 -9.42 -7.27
N THR A 101 -5.60 -9.99 -6.78
CA THR A 101 -5.61 -10.94 -5.65
C THR A 101 -5.51 -10.27 -4.26
N HIS A 102 -4.80 -9.15 -4.12
CA HIS A 102 -4.50 -8.51 -2.83
C HIS A 102 -5.05 -7.07 -2.64
N GLY A 103 -5.18 -6.28 -3.71
CA GLY A 103 -5.68 -4.89 -3.71
C GLY A 103 -7.21 -4.79 -3.62
N PRO A 104 -7.85 -3.62 -3.81
CA PRO A 104 -9.31 -3.47 -3.72
C PRO A 104 -10.06 -4.19 -4.85
N LYS A 105 -11.35 -4.51 -4.62
CA LYS A 105 -12.19 -5.23 -5.60
C LYS A 105 -12.37 -4.48 -6.94
N ARG A 106 -12.55 -3.15 -6.89
CA ARG A 106 -12.77 -2.26 -8.05
C ARG A 106 -11.73 -2.37 -9.18
N ILE A 107 -10.54 -2.93 -8.92
CA ILE A 107 -9.53 -3.21 -9.95
C ILE A 107 -10.03 -4.24 -10.97
N ALA A 108 -10.91 -5.17 -10.60
CA ALA A 108 -11.48 -6.09 -11.58
C ALA A 108 -12.39 -5.35 -12.57
N GLU A 109 -13.29 -4.51 -12.05
CA GLU A 109 -14.24 -3.70 -12.83
C GLU A 109 -13.51 -2.74 -13.80
N GLU A 110 -12.49 -2.04 -13.33
CA GLU A 110 -11.66 -1.10 -14.12
C GLU A 110 -11.01 -1.77 -15.34
N PHE A 111 -10.37 -2.94 -15.14
CA PHE A 111 -9.60 -3.62 -16.18
C PHE A 111 -10.43 -4.59 -17.04
N GLN A 112 -11.71 -4.81 -16.72
CA GLN A 112 -12.58 -5.72 -17.47
C GLN A 112 -12.95 -5.19 -18.86
N SER A 113 -13.05 -3.86 -19.03
CA SER A 113 -13.52 -3.23 -20.27
C SER A 113 -12.36 -2.84 -21.21
N ASP A 114 -11.54 -1.88 -20.81
CA ASP A 114 -10.68 -1.13 -21.75
C ASP A 114 -9.40 -1.87 -22.16
N HIS A 115 -9.02 -2.92 -21.41
CA HIS A 115 -7.73 -3.61 -21.57
C HIS A 115 -7.84 -5.07 -21.99
N GLU A 116 -9.05 -5.64 -22.11
CA GLU A 116 -9.22 -7.06 -22.43
C GLU A 116 -8.55 -7.45 -23.77
N ASP A 117 -8.66 -6.60 -24.79
CA ASP A 117 -8.05 -6.82 -26.11
C ASP A 117 -6.52 -6.81 -26.07
N VAL A 118 -5.91 -5.93 -25.28
CA VAL A 118 -4.45 -5.86 -25.15
C VAL A 118 -3.92 -7.08 -24.38
N ILE A 119 -4.63 -7.52 -23.35
CA ILE A 119 -4.29 -8.74 -22.59
C ILE A 119 -4.46 -9.99 -23.50
N LYS A 120 -5.52 -10.06 -24.32
CA LYS A 120 -5.69 -11.11 -25.35
C LYS A 120 -4.53 -11.11 -26.36
N GLN A 121 -4.09 -9.94 -26.84
CA GLN A 121 -2.92 -9.83 -27.74
C GLN A 121 -1.62 -10.33 -27.09
N MET A 122 -1.43 -10.06 -25.79
CA MET A 122 -0.31 -10.58 -25.01
C MET A 122 -0.40 -12.11 -24.81
N GLY A 123 -1.61 -12.66 -24.73
CA GLY A 123 -1.86 -14.11 -24.75
C GLY A 123 -1.21 -14.81 -25.95
N ASN A 124 -1.18 -14.15 -27.11
CA ASN A 124 -0.62 -14.70 -28.36
C ASN A 124 0.86 -14.35 -28.58
N PHE A 125 1.56 -13.82 -27.57
CA PHE A 125 2.96 -13.42 -27.68
C PHE A 125 3.93 -14.62 -27.67
N GLN A 126 4.88 -14.64 -28.61
CA GLN A 126 5.91 -15.65 -28.70
C GLN A 126 7.30 -15.00 -28.70
N TYR A 127 8.15 -15.40 -27.77
CA TYR A 127 9.53 -14.95 -27.67
C TYR A 127 10.37 -15.98 -26.91
N ILE A 128 11.51 -16.35 -27.49
CA ILE A 128 12.53 -17.20 -26.86
C ILE A 128 13.80 -16.36 -26.75
N ASP A 129 14.36 -16.30 -25.55
CA ASP A 129 15.59 -15.58 -25.24
C ASP A 129 16.82 -16.25 -25.91
N GLU A 130 17.92 -15.51 -26.04
CA GLU A 130 19.22 -16.04 -26.52
C GLU A 130 19.72 -17.21 -25.65
N LYS A 131 19.27 -17.25 -24.39
CA LYS A 131 19.54 -18.30 -23.40
C LYS A 131 18.59 -19.51 -23.51
N GLY A 132 17.74 -19.57 -24.54
CA GLY A 132 16.75 -20.63 -24.75
C GLY A 132 15.51 -20.55 -23.85
N PHE A 133 15.34 -19.48 -23.07
CA PHE A 133 14.18 -19.34 -22.18
C PHE A 133 12.94 -18.85 -22.94
N ASN A 134 11.86 -19.63 -22.93
CA ASN A 134 10.60 -19.27 -23.59
C ASN A 134 9.77 -18.29 -22.73
N TRP A 135 10.13 -17.02 -22.81
CA TRP A 135 9.38 -15.91 -22.21
C TRP A 135 7.96 -15.79 -22.76
N GLY A 136 7.74 -16.09 -24.04
CA GLY A 136 6.41 -16.10 -24.65
C GLY A 136 5.43 -16.97 -23.87
N SER A 137 5.81 -18.20 -23.53
CA SER A 137 4.99 -19.11 -22.73
C SER A 137 4.64 -18.55 -21.34
N SER A 138 5.56 -17.81 -20.70
CA SER A 138 5.28 -17.12 -19.43
C SER A 138 4.28 -15.98 -19.59
N VAL A 139 4.43 -15.15 -20.64
CA VAL A 139 3.51 -14.06 -20.96
C VAL A 139 2.12 -14.61 -21.29
N THR A 140 2.02 -15.65 -22.13
CA THR A 140 0.76 -16.33 -22.48
C THR A 140 0.02 -16.83 -21.24
N LYS A 141 0.70 -17.62 -20.38
CA LYS A 141 0.11 -18.20 -19.17
C LYS A 141 -0.37 -17.14 -18.18
N LEU A 142 0.39 -16.05 -18.03
CA LEU A 142 0.00 -14.94 -17.16
C LEU A 142 -1.21 -14.18 -17.73
N SER A 143 -1.21 -13.89 -19.03
CA SER A 143 -2.30 -13.18 -19.70
C SER A 143 -3.61 -13.98 -19.64
N GLN A 144 -3.55 -15.30 -19.89
CA GLN A 144 -4.70 -16.20 -19.77
C GLN A 144 -5.27 -16.21 -18.35
N ARG A 145 -4.42 -16.36 -17.33
CA ARG A 145 -4.86 -16.32 -15.92
C ARG A 145 -5.49 -14.98 -15.53
N ILE A 146 -4.99 -13.86 -16.05
CA ILE A 146 -5.59 -12.55 -15.78
C ILE A 146 -6.97 -12.44 -16.45
N LEU A 147 -7.13 -12.93 -17.69
CA LEU A 147 -8.44 -12.98 -18.34
C LEU A 147 -9.44 -13.85 -17.56
N GLU A 148 -9.03 -15.03 -17.09
CA GLU A 148 -9.86 -15.89 -16.23
C GLU A 148 -10.31 -15.18 -14.94
N LEU A 149 -9.42 -14.42 -14.30
CA LEU A 149 -9.70 -13.63 -13.08
C LEU A 149 -10.60 -12.43 -13.34
N LEU A 150 -10.54 -11.80 -14.52
CA LEU A 150 -11.39 -10.68 -14.91
C LEU A 150 -12.78 -11.15 -15.38
N GLN A 151 -12.88 -12.32 -16.00
CA GLN A 151 -14.14 -12.87 -16.52
C GLN A 151 -14.99 -13.57 -15.45
N SER A 152 -14.38 -14.11 -14.38
CA SER A 152 -15.09 -14.88 -13.35
C SER A 152 -14.93 -14.29 -11.94
N GLU A 153 -15.96 -13.59 -11.47
CA GLU A 153 -16.01 -13.06 -10.08
C GLU A 153 -15.92 -14.18 -9.03
N GLN A 154 -16.42 -15.38 -9.36
CA GLN A 154 -16.34 -16.55 -8.47
C GLN A 154 -14.89 -17.01 -8.26
N LEU A 155 -14.14 -17.22 -9.35
CA LEU A 155 -12.72 -17.58 -9.29
C LEU A 155 -11.89 -16.49 -8.62
N LEU A 156 -12.16 -15.23 -8.94
CA LEU A 156 -11.53 -14.07 -8.31
C LEU A 156 -11.78 -14.07 -6.80
N THR A 157 -13.02 -14.28 -6.36
CA THR A 157 -13.38 -14.31 -4.94
C THR A 157 -12.67 -15.45 -4.19
N GLU A 158 -12.57 -16.63 -4.82
CA GLU A 158 -11.87 -17.79 -4.25
C GLU A 158 -10.35 -17.58 -4.15
N GLU A 159 -9.69 -17.12 -5.21
CA GLU A 159 -8.25 -16.80 -5.22
C GLU A 159 -7.91 -15.72 -4.18
N ARG A 160 -8.76 -14.69 -4.05
CA ARG A 160 -8.63 -13.65 -3.01
C ARG A 160 -8.85 -14.20 -1.60
N ALA A 161 -9.71 -15.19 -1.42
CA ALA A 161 -9.87 -15.88 -0.13
C ALA A 161 -8.63 -16.74 0.21
N ARG A 162 -8.09 -17.48 -0.77
CA ARG A 162 -6.84 -18.26 -0.64
C ARG A 162 -5.64 -17.35 -0.29
N ALA A 163 -5.47 -16.23 -0.98
CA ALA A 163 -4.41 -15.25 -0.71
C ALA A 163 -4.47 -14.69 0.74
N ARG A 164 -5.68 -14.32 1.21
CA ARG A 164 -5.90 -13.85 2.59
C ARG A 164 -5.62 -14.93 3.64
N LYS A 165 -5.99 -16.18 3.37
CA LYS A 165 -5.69 -17.32 4.26
C LYS A 165 -4.17 -17.49 4.40
N LEU A 166 -3.45 -17.55 3.29
CA LEU A 166 -1.99 -17.70 3.27
C LEU A 166 -1.27 -16.55 4.02
N THR A 167 -1.71 -15.31 3.82
CA THR A 167 -1.12 -14.14 4.50
C THR A 167 -1.30 -14.21 6.02
N ARG A 168 -2.45 -14.72 6.50
CA ARG A 168 -2.73 -14.92 7.92
C ARG A 168 -1.89 -16.06 8.51
N GLU A 169 -1.77 -17.18 7.81
CA GLU A 169 -1.01 -18.36 8.25
C GLU A 169 0.49 -18.05 8.38
N ILE A 170 1.08 -17.38 7.37
CA ILE A 170 2.49 -16.98 7.39
C ILE A 170 2.76 -15.99 8.54
N LYS A 171 1.86 -15.04 8.80
CA LYS A 171 1.97 -14.11 9.94
C LYS A 171 1.76 -14.81 11.29
N GLY A 172 0.94 -15.86 11.33
CA GLY A 172 0.65 -16.65 12.53
C GLY A 172 1.76 -17.60 12.96
N PHE A 173 2.64 -18.03 12.04
CA PHE A 173 3.69 -19.04 12.32
C PHE A 173 4.73 -18.60 13.38
N GLY A 174 4.80 -17.31 13.72
CA GLY A 174 5.63 -16.78 14.81
C GLY A 174 4.87 -16.48 16.11
N SER A 175 3.58 -16.80 16.22
CA SER A 175 2.71 -16.34 17.31
C SER A 175 1.95 -17.48 17.99
N PHE A 176 2.41 -17.79 19.21
CA PHE A 176 1.80 -18.65 20.24
C PHE A 176 1.95 -20.17 20.15
N SER A 177 2.31 -20.71 21.32
CA SER A 177 2.30 -22.12 21.67
C SER A 177 0.87 -22.70 21.73
N LYS A 178 0.74 -23.96 21.32
CA LYS A 178 -0.37 -24.90 21.61
C LYS A 178 -1.80 -24.49 21.20
N ARG A 179 -2.30 -25.19 20.18
CA ARG A 179 -3.36 -26.19 20.40
C ARG A 179 -3.28 -27.31 19.35
N SER A 180 -3.29 -28.56 19.81
CA SER A 180 -3.28 -29.75 18.96
C SER A 180 -4.68 -30.36 18.87
N SER A 181 -5.14 -30.68 17.65
CA SER A 181 -5.90 -31.89 17.32
C SER A 181 -6.31 -31.85 15.85
N SER A 182 -5.76 -32.80 15.08
CA SER A 182 -6.44 -33.70 14.13
C SER A 182 -7.81 -33.29 13.57
N ASP A 183 -7.95 -33.19 12.23
CA ASP A 183 -8.22 -34.36 11.37
C ASP A 183 -7.95 -34.03 9.87
N ASP A 184 -7.77 -35.08 9.06
CA ASP A 184 -7.27 -35.04 7.69
C ASP A 184 -8.24 -34.44 6.65
N TYR A 185 -7.70 -33.76 5.62
CA TYR A 185 -8.03 -34.02 4.20
C TYR A 185 -6.80 -33.75 3.32
N ASP A 186 -6.44 -34.73 2.48
CA ASP A 186 -5.26 -34.72 1.60
C ASP A 186 -5.46 -33.88 0.30
N SER A 187 -4.38 -33.71 -0.46
CA SER A 187 -4.30 -33.24 -1.85
C SER A 187 -4.35 -31.72 -2.11
N PHE A 188 -3.21 -31.02 -1.91
CA PHE A 188 -2.82 -29.84 -2.73
C PHE A 188 -1.28 -29.61 -2.86
N ARG A 189 -0.43 -30.58 -2.49
CA ARG A 189 1.01 -30.34 -2.29
C ARG A 189 1.88 -30.22 -3.57
N ASP A 190 1.36 -30.52 -4.77
CA ASP A 190 2.19 -30.64 -5.98
C ASP A 190 2.11 -29.47 -7.00
N SER A 191 1.16 -28.53 -6.88
CA SER A 191 0.93 -27.52 -7.94
C SER A 191 1.87 -26.29 -7.89
N PHE A 192 2.27 -25.83 -6.69
CA PHE A 192 2.97 -24.55 -6.54
C PHE A 192 4.50 -24.61 -6.75
N MET A 193 5.13 -25.77 -6.57
CA MET A 193 6.61 -25.86 -6.56
C MET A 193 7.26 -25.91 -7.95
N ARG A 194 6.49 -26.05 -9.04
CA ARG A 194 7.04 -26.06 -10.42
C ARG A 194 7.06 -24.70 -11.13
N ARG A 195 6.47 -23.63 -10.59
CA ARG A 195 6.39 -22.33 -11.30
C ARG A 195 7.49 -21.31 -10.95
N TYR A 196 8.22 -21.50 -9.85
CA TYR A 196 9.37 -20.65 -9.44
C TYR A 196 10.63 -21.47 -9.14
N GLY A 197 10.97 -22.37 -10.06
CA GLY A 197 12.15 -23.22 -9.95
C GLY A 197 13.47 -22.48 -10.22
N ARG A 198 14.07 -21.88 -9.18
CA ARG A 198 15.48 -22.10 -8.75
C ARG A 198 15.94 -21.06 -7.72
N SER A 199 16.31 -21.57 -6.54
CA SER A 199 17.11 -20.81 -5.58
C SER A 199 18.48 -20.48 -6.21
N SER A 200 18.86 -19.21 -6.18
CA SER A 200 20.23 -18.74 -6.44
C SER A 200 20.67 -17.91 -5.24
N SER A 201 21.51 -18.50 -4.39
CA SER A 201 21.87 -17.94 -3.08
C SER A 201 22.75 -16.69 -3.14
N TYR A 202 23.13 -16.22 -4.35
CA TYR A 202 23.99 -15.06 -4.54
C TYR A 202 23.30 -13.69 -4.35
N TYR A 203 21.95 -13.65 -4.33
CA TYR A 203 21.18 -12.40 -4.30
C TYR A 203 20.79 -11.87 -2.91
N ASN A 204 21.00 -12.65 -1.85
CA ASN A 204 20.35 -12.40 -0.55
C ASN A 204 20.83 -11.13 0.19
N TYR A 205 22.04 -10.64 -0.09
CA TYR A 205 22.60 -9.47 0.62
C TYR A 205 21.95 -8.12 0.20
N TYR A 206 21.69 -7.94 -1.10
CA TYR A 206 21.25 -6.64 -1.64
C TYR A 206 19.76 -6.35 -1.40
N GLN A 207 18.91 -7.38 -1.45
CA GLN A 207 17.51 -7.23 -1.10
C GLN A 207 17.34 -6.79 0.36
N ASN A 208 18.20 -7.25 1.27
CA ASN A 208 18.12 -6.91 2.69
C ASN A 208 18.30 -5.40 2.96
N GLN A 209 19.14 -4.70 2.18
CA GLN A 209 19.30 -3.24 2.28
C GLN A 209 18.05 -2.48 1.80
N ARG A 210 17.50 -2.87 0.63
CA ARG A 210 16.25 -2.30 0.08
C ARG A 210 15.09 -2.52 1.07
N ASN A 211 15.01 -3.71 1.64
CA ASN A 211 14.02 -4.10 2.64
C ASN A 211 14.15 -3.26 3.91
N LYS A 212 15.36 -3.14 4.48
CA LYS A 212 15.61 -2.36 5.69
C LYS A 212 15.23 -0.88 5.53
N PHE A 213 15.42 -0.29 4.35
CA PHE A 213 14.99 1.08 4.05
C PHE A 213 13.46 1.18 3.86
N LEU A 214 12.83 0.21 3.21
CA LEU A 214 11.36 0.17 3.09
C LEU A 214 10.70 -0.01 4.46
N ASP A 215 11.22 -0.89 5.31
CA ASP A 215 10.74 -1.10 6.68
C ASP A 215 10.87 0.21 7.51
N LEU A 216 12.02 0.90 7.42
CA LEU A 216 12.25 2.20 8.10
C LEU A 216 11.35 3.33 7.55
N LYS A 217 10.91 3.23 6.30
CA LYS A 217 9.99 4.20 5.70
C LYS A 217 8.52 3.87 5.98
N GLU A 218 8.18 2.59 6.10
CA GLU A 218 6.88 2.16 6.58
C GLU A 218 6.67 2.60 8.03
N SER A 219 7.68 2.47 8.91
CA SER A 219 7.60 3.03 10.27
C SER A 219 7.42 4.56 10.26
N LEU A 220 8.21 5.30 9.47
CA LEU A 220 8.06 6.77 9.36
C LEU A 220 6.72 7.23 8.76
N LEU A 221 6.03 6.38 7.98
CA LEU A 221 4.69 6.67 7.49
C LEU A 221 3.62 6.35 8.54
N ILE A 222 3.79 5.25 9.29
CA ILE A 222 2.95 4.88 10.43
C ILE A 222 3.01 5.96 11.52
N ASP A 223 4.22 6.43 11.85
CA ASP A 223 4.43 7.51 12.83
C ASP A 223 3.71 8.80 12.39
N LYS A 224 3.80 9.17 11.11
CA LYS A 224 3.10 10.34 10.55
C LYS A 224 1.57 10.20 10.48
N SER A 225 1.03 9.00 10.36
CA SER A 225 -0.42 8.78 10.52
C SER A 225 -0.85 8.89 11.97
N ASN A 226 -0.09 8.29 12.90
CA ASN A 226 -0.35 8.37 14.34
C ASN A 226 -0.28 9.83 14.84
N GLU A 227 0.68 10.64 14.39
CA GLU A 227 0.75 12.08 14.70
C GLU A 227 -0.47 12.87 14.20
N LYS A 228 -1.02 12.53 13.02
CA LYS A 228 -2.23 13.18 12.50
C LYS A 228 -3.47 12.79 13.30
N GLU A 229 -3.56 11.54 13.73
CA GLU A 229 -4.65 11.03 14.55
C GLU A 229 -4.60 11.61 15.98
N GLU A 230 -3.44 11.62 16.63
CA GLU A 230 -3.24 12.29 17.93
C GLU A 230 -3.59 13.78 17.88
N ASN A 231 -3.17 14.51 16.84
CA ASN A 231 -3.47 15.94 16.71
C ASN A 231 -4.96 16.20 16.42
N SER A 232 -5.67 15.24 15.85
CA SER A 232 -7.13 15.29 15.68
C SER A 232 -7.85 15.02 17.00
N ILE A 233 -7.38 14.04 17.78
CA ILE A 233 -7.91 13.71 19.12
C ILE A 233 -7.68 14.88 20.10
N LYS A 234 -6.49 15.50 20.08
CA LYS A 234 -6.16 16.67 20.92
C LYS A 234 -7.03 17.90 20.61
N LYS A 235 -7.54 18.04 19.38
CA LYS A 235 -8.51 19.09 19.00
C LYS A 235 -9.97 18.78 19.39
N ALA A 236 -10.28 17.53 19.76
CA ALA A 236 -11.64 17.09 20.08
C ALA A 236 -11.95 17.06 21.59
N LEU A 237 -10.97 17.35 22.45
CA LEU A 237 -11.13 17.31 23.91
C LEU A 237 -11.54 18.68 24.46
N PRO A 238 -12.69 18.83 25.15
CA PRO A 238 -13.12 20.13 25.67
C PRO A 238 -12.23 20.58 26.83
N GLU A 239 -11.75 21.82 26.78
CA GLU A 239 -10.93 22.41 27.85
C GLU A 239 -11.72 22.49 29.16
N LYS A 240 -11.13 21.96 30.25
CA LYS A 240 -11.68 22.13 31.60
C LYS A 240 -11.36 23.55 32.10
N PRO A 241 -12.32 24.27 32.73
CA PRO A 241 -12.08 25.63 33.18
C PRO A 241 -11.03 25.68 34.29
N ARG A 242 -10.10 26.64 34.19
CA ARG A 242 -9.12 26.93 35.25
C ARG A 242 -9.84 27.43 36.51
N LYS A 243 -9.53 26.82 37.66
CA LYS A 243 -9.97 27.31 38.97
C LYS A 243 -9.06 28.46 39.40
N ASN A 244 -9.56 29.70 39.34
CA ASN A 244 -8.91 30.83 40.01
C ASN A 244 -9.31 30.83 41.49
N TRP A 245 -8.34 30.98 42.38
CA TRP A 245 -8.57 31.19 43.81
C TRP A 245 -8.57 32.69 44.07
N ILE A 246 -9.73 33.26 44.40
CA ILE A 246 -9.82 34.57 45.07
C ILE A 246 -10.72 34.39 46.28
N THR A 247 -10.14 34.61 47.45
CA THR A 247 -10.82 34.55 48.74
C THR A 247 -11.42 35.92 49.03
N GLU A 248 -12.75 36.07 48.97
CA GLU A 248 -13.42 37.19 49.62
C GLU A 248 -14.88 36.85 50.00
N LYS A 249 -15.44 37.66 50.88
CA LYS A 249 -16.41 37.21 51.91
C LYS A 249 -17.86 37.31 51.45
N HIS A 250 -18.68 36.36 51.90
CA HIS A 250 -20.14 36.48 51.85
C HIS A 250 -20.65 37.61 52.75
N LEU A 251 -21.54 38.44 52.21
CA LEU A 251 -22.64 39.09 52.93
C LEU A 251 -23.72 39.53 51.93
N PHE A 252 -24.96 39.06 52.15
CA PHE A 252 -26.15 39.75 51.66
C PHE A 252 -26.33 41.02 52.50
N PHE A 253 -26.75 42.15 51.92
CA PHE A 253 -28.05 42.80 52.22
C PHE A 253 -28.19 44.17 51.50
N ASP A 254 -29.39 44.35 50.93
CA ASP A 254 -30.19 45.55 50.65
C ASP A 254 -29.71 46.79 49.85
N ASN A 255 -30.71 47.37 49.20
CA ASN A 255 -30.65 48.58 48.36
C ASN A 255 -30.67 49.86 49.20
N ASP A 256 -30.07 50.92 48.66
CA ASP A 256 -30.38 52.29 49.07
C ASP A 256 -31.83 52.67 48.70
N GLU A 257 -32.57 53.30 49.61
CA GLU A 257 -33.31 54.53 49.28
C GLU A 257 -33.68 55.35 50.52
N LEU A 258 -33.28 56.63 50.52
CA LEU A 258 -33.62 57.62 51.55
C LEU A 258 -34.95 58.31 51.19
N GLY A 259 -36.03 57.98 51.89
CA GLY A 259 -37.35 58.62 51.76
C GLY A 259 -37.73 59.47 52.97
N THR A 260 -38.03 60.75 52.76
CA THR A 260 -38.14 61.77 53.82
C THR A 260 -39.47 61.75 54.60
N LYS A 261 -39.42 62.22 55.85
CA LYS A 261 -40.51 62.34 56.84
C LYS A 261 -41.68 63.26 56.41
N THR A 262 -42.91 62.84 56.74
CA THR A 262 -44.04 63.62 57.31
C THR A 262 -45.00 62.61 57.99
N SER A 263 -45.34 62.60 59.29
CA SER A 263 -45.91 63.59 60.22
C SER A 263 -47.38 63.98 59.95
N LEU A 264 -48.33 63.39 60.68
CA LEU A 264 -49.69 63.90 60.95
C LEU A 264 -50.35 63.13 62.12
N LEU A 265 -51.37 63.74 62.74
CA LEU A 265 -52.01 63.42 64.04
C LEU A 265 -51.10 63.74 65.26
N SER A 266 -51.55 64.44 66.31
CA SER A 266 -52.82 65.14 66.59
C SER A 266 -52.57 66.16 67.74
N ASP A 267 -53.48 66.99 68.28
CA ASP A 267 -54.96 67.17 68.22
C ASP A 267 -55.31 68.69 68.21
N THR A 268 -56.56 69.06 68.48
CA THR A 268 -57.08 70.44 68.71
C THR A 268 -57.67 70.62 70.12
N ASP A 269 -57.75 71.88 70.56
CA ASP A 269 -58.45 72.44 71.74
C ASP A 269 -57.89 72.16 73.15
#